data_AF-A0A957NKH2-F1
#
_entry.id   AF-A0A957NKH2-F1
#
_cell.length_a   1.000
_cell.length_b   1.000
_cell.length_c   1.000
_cell.angle_alpha   90.00
_cell.angle_beta   90.00
_cell.angle_gamma   90.00
#
_symmetry.space_group_name_H-M   'P 1'
#
loop_
_entity.id
_entity.type
_entity.pdbx_description
1 polymer ?
#
loop_
_entity_poly.entity_id
_entity_poly.type
_entity_poly.pdbx_seq_one_letter_code
_entity_poly.pdbx_strand_id
1 'polypeptide(L)'
;MTTLPIDHSPSLAVALDHFLHDVADWVHTCMAEYAPLPPSNVHDQATYTTAWLPYIQATADRDAVDFMVKLRNQIHQHFHQSGAWRHGYWKNHEVHHGTEHFELFLAGLYTVAPGDGDTIAQFIDAAEHIGNWVTDAPPWFDWDSGLFRSMWLG
;
A
#
# COMPACT_ATOMS: atom_id res chain seq x y z
N MET A 1 0.02 35.20 16.15
CA MET A 1 1.03 34.22 15.72
C MET A 1 1.43 33.43 16.93
N THR A 2 1.08 32.15 16.98
CA THR A 2 1.55 31.24 18.03
C THR A 2 2.86 30.65 17.52
N THR A 3 3.99 31.05 18.11
CA THR A 3 5.27 30.37 17.86
C THR A 3 5.28 29.12 18.74
N LEU A 4 5.24 27.95 18.12
CA LEU A 4 5.52 26.70 18.83
C LEU A 4 6.99 26.75 19.28
N PRO A 5 7.29 26.64 20.58
CA PRO A 5 8.67 26.52 21.02
C PRO A 5 9.26 25.23 20.45
N ILE A 6 10.45 25.32 19.85
CA ILE A 6 11.18 24.16 19.32
C ILE A 6 12.29 23.85 20.31
N ASP A 7 12.19 22.68 20.95
CA ASP A 7 13.27 22.14 21.77
C ASP A 7 14.31 21.48 20.87
N HIS A 8 15.51 22.06 20.82
CA HIS A 8 16.59 21.55 19.98
C HIS A 8 17.31 20.38 20.65
N SER A 9 17.42 19.25 19.94
CA SER A 9 18.24 18.14 20.39
C SER A 9 19.73 18.52 20.47
N PRO A 10 20.47 18.06 21.49
CA PRO A 10 21.88 18.41 21.71
C PRO A 10 22.85 17.75 20.72
N SER A 11 22.39 16.76 19.94
CA SER A 11 23.17 16.08 18.91
C SER A 11 22.26 15.43 17.87
N LEU A 12 22.82 15.07 16.71
CA LEU A 12 22.11 14.29 15.70
C LEU A 12 21.63 12.93 16.25
N ALA A 13 22.43 12.26 17.08
CA ALA A 13 22.04 10.98 17.66
C ALA A 13 20.78 11.10 18.53
N VAL A 14 20.71 12.15 19.37
CA VAL A 14 19.52 12.42 20.19
C VAL A 14 18.33 12.87 19.34
N ALA A 15 18.57 13.62 18.26
CA ALA A 15 17.52 13.98 17.32
C ALA A 15 16.91 12.75 16.62
N LEU A 16 17.75 11.79 16.21
CA LEU A 16 17.31 10.55 15.60
C LEU A 16 16.52 9.68 16.58
N ASP A 17 16.96 9.57 17.83
CA ASP A 17 16.28 8.81 18.88
C ASP A 17 14.88 9.39 19.17
N HIS A 18 14.79 10.71 19.39
CA HIS A 18 13.50 11.39 19.57
C HIS A 18 12.58 11.20 18.36
N PHE A 19 13.11 11.38 17.14
CA PHE A 19 12.32 11.19 15.92
C PHE A 19 11.78 9.76 15.80
N LEU A 20 12.61 8.74 16.06
CA LEU A 20 12.15 7.35 16.01
C LEU A 20 11.11 7.05 17.09
N HIS A 21 11.24 7.64 18.28
CA HIS A 21 10.24 7.52 19.34
C HIS A 21 8.90 8.13 18.94
N ASP A 22 8.91 9.37 18.43
CA ASP A 22 7.69 10.06 18.01
C ASP A 22 6.99 9.31 16.85
N VAL A 23 7.77 8.81 15.90
CA VAL A 23 7.22 7.99 14.80
C VAL A 23 6.68 6.66 15.32
N ALA A 24 7.35 6.01 16.27
CA ALA A 24 6.84 4.79 16.90
C ALA A 24 5.49 5.03 17.58
N ASP A 25 5.38 6.09 18.38
CA ASP A 25 4.14 6.45 19.07
C ASP A 25 3.00 6.71 18.07
N TRP A 26 3.30 7.43 16.99
CA TRP A 26 2.34 7.67 15.92
C TRP A 26 1.90 6.38 15.23
N VAL A 27 2.84 5.50 14.84
CA VAL A 27 2.57 4.21 14.20
C VAL A 27 1.66 3.35 15.07
N HIS A 28 2.03 3.17 16.34
CA HIS A 28 1.25 2.34 17.27
C HIS A 28 -0.12 2.93 17.60
N THR A 29 -0.25 4.26 17.64
CA THR A 29 -1.54 4.93 17.78
C THR A 29 -2.43 4.66 16.58
N CYS A 30 -1.91 4.82 15.36
CA CYS A 30 -2.64 4.49 14.13
C CYS A 30 -3.03 3.02 14.07
N MET A 31 -2.15 2.10 14.47
CA MET A 31 -2.47 0.68 14.54
C MET A 31 -3.65 0.43 15.49
N ALA A 32 -3.63 1.03 16.68
CA ALA A 32 -4.71 0.88 17.65
C ALA A 32 -6.05 1.47 17.14
N GLU A 33 -6.01 2.63 16.48
CA GLU A 33 -7.18 3.31 15.96
C GLU A 33 -7.80 2.60 14.75
N TYR A 34 -6.96 2.14 13.82
CA TYR A 34 -7.42 1.57 12.55
C TYR A 34 -7.60 0.04 12.57
N ALA A 35 -6.96 -0.68 13.48
CA ALA A 35 -7.13 -2.13 13.62
C ALA A 35 -8.59 -2.64 13.71
N PRO A 36 -9.53 -1.95 14.38
CA PRO A 36 -10.92 -2.42 14.46
C PRO A 36 -11.79 -1.96 13.29
N LEU A 37 -11.32 -1.06 12.43
CA LEU A 37 -12.14 -0.52 11.35
C LEU A 37 -12.25 -1.52 10.18
N PRO A 38 -13.42 -1.64 9.54
CA PRO A 38 -13.56 -2.46 8.35
C PRO A 38 -12.86 -1.80 7.14
N PRO A 39 -12.44 -2.60 6.14
CA PRO A 39 -12.01 -2.05 4.86
C PRO A 39 -13.08 -1.17 4.22
N SER A 40 -12.63 -0.12 3.54
CA SER A 40 -13.52 0.82 2.84
C SER A 40 -13.56 0.55 1.34
N ASN A 41 -14.48 1.22 0.64
CA ASN A 41 -14.55 1.21 -0.82
C ASN A 41 -13.61 2.24 -1.46
N VAL A 42 -12.39 2.40 -0.92
CA VAL A 42 -11.36 3.30 -1.44
C VAL A 42 -10.09 2.49 -1.76
N HIS A 43 -9.48 2.78 -2.90
CA HIS A 43 -8.36 1.99 -3.45
C HIS A 43 -7.03 2.22 -2.70
N ASP A 44 -6.82 3.40 -2.13
CA ASP A 44 -5.58 3.84 -1.46
C ASP A 44 -5.63 3.70 0.08
N GLN A 45 -6.60 2.96 0.62
CA GLN A 45 -6.91 2.94 2.06
C GLN A 45 -5.76 2.49 2.99
N ALA A 46 -4.69 1.92 2.45
CA ALA A 46 -3.49 1.50 3.19
C ALA A 46 -2.25 2.37 2.91
N THR A 47 -2.34 3.35 2.01
CA THR A 47 -1.22 4.18 1.57
C THR A 47 -0.61 5.00 2.71
N TYR A 48 -1.38 5.32 3.75
CA TYR A 48 -0.87 6.02 4.94
C TYR A 48 0.29 5.26 5.63
N THR A 49 0.35 3.93 5.49
CA THR A 49 1.41 3.10 6.07
C THR A 49 2.75 3.24 5.34
N THR A 50 2.79 3.84 4.15
CA THR A 50 4.05 4.06 3.41
C THR A 50 5.03 4.97 4.16
N ALA A 51 4.51 5.89 4.98
CA ALA A 51 5.32 6.75 5.84
C ALA A 51 6.03 5.95 6.97
N TRP A 52 5.62 4.71 7.22
CA TRP A 52 6.18 3.86 8.29
C TRP A 52 7.44 3.13 7.83
N LEU A 53 7.70 3.03 6.52
CA LEU A 53 8.79 2.22 5.98
C LEU A 53 10.17 2.60 6.54
N PRO A 54 10.58 3.88 6.63
CA PRO A 54 11.87 4.24 7.19
C PRO A 54 12.00 3.83 8.67
N TYR A 55 10.91 3.94 9.43
CA TYR A 55 10.87 3.50 10.83
C TYR A 55 11.03 1.98 10.92
N ILE A 56 10.22 1.21 10.19
CA ILE A 56 10.27 -0.26 10.18
C ILE A 56 11.67 -0.74 9.77
N GLN A 57 12.28 -0.14 8.76
CA GLN A 57 13.64 -0.49 8.32
C GLN A 57 14.71 -0.18 9.37
N ALA A 58 14.54 0.90 10.14
CA ALA A 58 15.48 1.30 11.17
C ALA A 58 15.35 0.46 12.45
N THR A 59 14.14 0.03 12.81
CA THR A 59 13.85 -0.61 14.11
C THR A 59 13.55 -2.10 14.02
N ALA A 60 13.30 -2.62 12.81
CA ALA A 60 12.80 -3.97 12.58
C ALA A 60 11.49 -4.27 13.33
N ASP A 61 10.64 -3.26 13.50
CA ASP A 61 9.34 -3.40 14.18
C ASP A 61 8.44 -4.41 13.47
N ARG A 62 8.26 -5.56 14.14
CA ARG A 62 7.48 -6.69 13.61
C ARG A 62 5.98 -6.45 13.73
N ASP A 63 5.53 -5.70 14.74
CA ASP A 63 4.10 -5.47 14.97
C ASP A 63 3.54 -4.58 13.86
N ALA A 64 4.31 -3.57 13.42
CA ALA A 64 3.96 -2.74 12.27
C ALA A 64 3.89 -3.54 10.96
N VAL A 65 4.84 -4.44 10.71
CA VAL A 65 4.83 -5.33 9.53
C VAL A 65 3.62 -6.26 9.57
N ASP A 66 3.37 -6.91 10.70
CA ASP A 66 2.25 -7.85 10.85
C ASP A 66 0.89 -7.13 10.71
N PHE A 67 0.80 -5.87 11.17
CA PHE A 67 -0.36 -5.02 10.92
C PHE A 67 -0.56 -4.74 9.42
N MET A 68 0.49 -4.38 8.68
CA MET A 68 0.41 -4.16 7.23
C MET A 68 -0.01 -5.45 6.50
N VAL A 69 0.50 -6.62 6.89
CA VAL A 69 0.07 -7.91 6.34
C VAL A 69 -1.42 -8.17 6.60
N LYS A 70 -1.88 -7.92 7.83
CA LYS A 70 -3.30 -8.05 8.18
C LYS A 70 -4.17 -7.11 7.33
N LEU A 71 -3.75 -5.86 7.18
CA LEU A 71 -4.45 -4.87 6.37
C LEU A 71 -4.55 -5.32 4.91
N ARG A 72 -3.45 -5.80 4.31
CA ARG A 72 -3.43 -6.40 2.97
C ARG A 72 -4.45 -7.51 2.83
N ASN A 73 -4.48 -8.46 3.77
CA ASN A 73 -5.42 -9.58 3.75
C ASN A 73 -6.87 -9.11 3.79
N GLN A 74 -7.19 -8.16 4.67
CA GLN A 74 -8.54 -7.63 4.83
C GLN A 74 -9.01 -6.87 3.58
N ILE A 75 -8.13 -6.05 2.99
CA ILE A 75 -8.42 -5.29 1.76
C ILE A 75 -8.67 -6.24 0.59
N HIS A 76 -7.77 -7.19 0.37
CA HIS A 76 -7.90 -8.18 -0.69
C HIS A 76 -9.20 -8.98 -0.56
N GLN A 77 -9.53 -9.43 0.67
CA GLN A 77 -10.77 -10.13 0.95
C GLN A 77 -12.01 -9.27 0.65
N HIS A 78 -12.03 -8.01 1.11
CA HIS A 78 -13.15 -7.09 0.90
C HIS A 78 -13.42 -6.86 -0.59
N PHE A 79 -12.38 -6.68 -1.40
CA PHE A 79 -12.56 -6.45 -2.83
C PHE A 79 -12.91 -7.69 -3.63
N HIS A 80 -12.41 -8.84 -3.20
CA HIS A 80 -12.85 -10.11 -3.75
C HIS A 80 -14.34 -10.36 -3.45
N GLN A 81 -14.79 -10.09 -2.22
CA GLN A 81 -16.18 -10.30 -1.81
C GLN A 81 -17.17 -9.32 -2.45
N SER A 82 -16.79 -8.06 -2.59
CA SER A 82 -17.62 -7.04 -3.24
C SER A 82 -17.61 -7.15 -4.77
N GLY A 83 -16.66 -7.89 -5.35
CA GLY A 83 -16.44 -7.95 -6.79
C GLY A 83 -15.97 -6.62 -7.39
N ALA A 84 -15.48 -5.69 -6.56
CA ALA A 84 -14.99 -4.40 -6.99
C ALA A 84 -13.64 -4.50 -7.73
N TRP A 85 -12.88 -5.56 -7.45
CA TRP A 85 -11.61 -5.84 -8.12
C TRP A 85 -11.73 -6.82 -9.28
N ARG A 86 -10.82 -6.63 -10.24
CA ARG A 86 -10.48 -7.57 -11.29
C ARG A 86 -8.96 -7.66 -11.36
N HIS A 87 -8.39 -8.82 -11.03
CA HIS A 87 -6.94 -9.01 -10.92
C HIS A 87 -6.22 -7.90 -10.13
N GLY A 88 -6.81 -7.52 -9.00
CA GLY A 88 -6.30 -6.43 -8.16
C GLY A 88 -6.68 -5.01 -8.59
N TYR A 89 -7.20 -4.80 -9.81
CA TYR A 89 -7.61 -3.49 -10.30
C TYR A 89 -9.04 -3.16 -9.94
N TRP A 90 -9.28 -1.92 -9.52
CA TRP A 90 -10.64 -1.41 -9.39
C TRP A 90 -11.32 -1.31 -10.76
N LYS A 91 -12.50 -1.90 -10.89
CA LYS A 91 -13.25 -1.88 -12.16
C LYS A 91 -13.72 -0.48 -12.60
N ASN A 92 -13.71 0.46 -11.66
CA ASN A 92 -14.21 1.82 -11.82
C ASN A 92 -13.14 2.87 -11.48
N HIS A 93 -11.84 2.55 -11.56
CA HIS A 93 -10.77 3.57 -11.54
C HIS A 93 -9.91 3.52 -12.79
N GLU A 94 -9.46 4.71 -13.22
CA GLU A 94 -8.59 4.81 -14.36
C GLU A 94 -7.20 4.25 -14.00
N VAL A 95 -6.40 3.98 -15.03
CA VAL A 95 -5.16 3.22 -14.92
C VAL A 95 -4.17 3.77 -13.90
N HIS A 96 -4.12 5.09 -13.67
CA HIS A 96 -3.20 5.70 -12.71
C HIS A 96 -3.59 5.43 -11.25
N HIS A 97 -4.82 5.76 -10.83
CA HIS A 97 -5.24 5.52 -9.44
C HIS A 97 -5.42 4.01 -9.17
N GLY A 98 -5.79 3.23 -10.19
CA GLY A 98 -5.87 1.77 -10.08
C GLY A 98 -4.55 1.10 -9.66
N THR A 99 -3.40 1.73 -9.97
CA THR A 99 -2.07 1.19 -9.62
C THR A 99 -1.55 1.60 -8.25
N GLU A 100 -2.14 2.60 -7.59
CA GLU A 100 -1.61 3.16 -6.33
C GLU A 100 -1.52 2.11 -5.21
N HIS A 101 -2.47 1.18 -5.14
CA HIS A 101 -2.42 0.07 -4.18
C HIS A 101 -1.12 -0.76 -4.33
N PHE A 102 -0.70 -1.00 -5.57
CA PHE A 102 0.46 -1.82 -5.90
C PHE A 102 1.77 -1.04 -5.76
N GLU A 103 1.84 0.16 -6.33
CA GLU A 103 3.08 0.94 -6.36
C GLU A 103 3.42 1.59 -5.02
N LEU A 104 2.42 1.82 -4.16
CA LEU A 104 2.62 2.44 -2.85
C LEU A 104 2.57 1.39 -1.73
N PHE A 105 1.39 0.84 -1.47
CA PHE A 105 1.18 -0.01 -0.29
C PHE A 105 1.85 -1.37 -0.42
N LEU A 106 1.55 -2.14 -1.47
CA LEU A 106 2.14 -3.47 -1.65
C LEU A 106 3.65 -3.39 -1.89
N ALA A 107 4.14 -2.35 -2.58
CA ALA A 107 5.57 -2.16 -2.78
C ALA A 107 6.30 -1.86 -1.47
N GLY A 108 5.67 -1.04 -0.61
CA GLY A 108 6.13 -0.82 0.75
C GLY A 108 6.16 -2.11 1.56
N LEU A 109 5.07 -2.88 1.55
CA LEU A 109 4.99 -4.16 2.26
C LEU A 109 6.05 -5.16 1.75
N TYR A 110 6.23 -5.28 0.44
CA TYR A 110 7.28 -6.13 -0.15
C TYR A 110 8.68 -5.69 0.28
N THR A 111 8.92 -4.39 0.43
CA THR A 111 10.21 -3.86 0.89
C THR A 111 10.56 -4.32 2.31
N VAL A 112 9.57 -4.39 3.21
CA VAL A 112 9.78 -4.78 4.62
C VAL A 112 9.48 -6.26 4.89
N ALA A 113 8.82 -6.96 3.97
CA ALA A 113 8.50 -8.38 4.03
C ALA A 113 8.66 -9.06 2.65
N PRO A 114 9.87 -9.11 2.07
CA PRO A 114 10.10 -9.56 0.69
C PRO A 114 9.82 -11.06 0.46
N GLY A 115 9.69 -11.84 1.54
CA GLY A 115 9.34 -13.27 1.49
C GLY A 115 7.84 -13.56 1.62
N ASP A 116 6.99 -12.52 1.72
CA ASP A 116 5.54 -12.70 1.85
C ASP A 116 4.92 -13.14 0.50
N GLY A 117 4.61 -14.44 0.41
CA GLY A 117 4.17 -15.08 -0.83
C GLY A 117 2.85 -14.51 -1.38
N ASP A 118 1.95 -14.08 -0.50
CA ASP A 118 0.68 -13.49 -0.89
C ASP A 118 0.87 -12.09 -1.52
N THR A 119 1.84 -11.29 -1.05
CA THR A 119 2.16 -9.97 -1.64
C THR A 119 2.72 -10.18 -3.02
N ILE A 120 3.63 -11.15 -3.16
CA ILE A 120 4.22 -11.53 -4.46
C ILE A 120 3.13 -12.00 -5.42
N ALA A 121 2.20 -12.83 -4.97
CA ALA A 121 1.10 -13.33 -5.79
C ALA A 121 0.22 -12.19 -6.31
N GLN A 122 -0.12 -11.21 -5.46
CA GLN A 122 -0.91 -10.05 -5.88
C GLN A 122 -0.17 -9.17 -6.90
N PHE A 123 1.16 -9.01 -6.76
CA PHE A 123 1.96 -8.32 -7.76
C PHE A 123 1.96 -9.02 -9.12
N ILE A 124 2.13 -10.34 -9.13
CA ILE A 124 2.14 -11.12 -10.37
C ILE A 124 0.77 -11.02 -11.06
N ASP A 125 -0.32 -11.22 -10.32
CA ASP A 125 -1.68 -11.13 -10.85
C ASP A 125 -1.97 -9.74 -11.46
N ALA A 126 -1.59 -8.67 -10.74
CA ALA A 126 -1.72 -7.32 -11.24
C ALA A 126 -0.83 -7.04 -12.46
N ALA A 127 0.40 -7.53 -12.47
CA ALA A 127 1.34 -7.35 -13.58
C ALA A 127 0.89 -8.09 -14.84
N GLU A 128 0.37 -9.32 -14.72
CA GLU A 128 -0.19 -10.06 -15.85
C GLU A 128 -1.46 -9.40 -16.40
N HIS A 129 -2.26 -8.77 -15.53
CA HIS A 129 -3.42 -8.00 -15.93
C HIS A 129 -3.06 -6.69 -16.67
N ILE A 130 -2.14 -5.88 -16.13
CA ILE A 130 -1.57 -4.72 -16.85
C ILE A 130 -0.78 -5.18 -18.08
N GLY A 131 -0.30 -6.41 -18.12
CA GLY A 131 0.32 -6.95 -19.31
C GLY A 131 -0.67 -7.17 -20.46
N ASN A 132 -1.97 -7.23 -20.16
CA ASN A 132 -3.00 -7.80 -21.04
C ASN A 132 -2.67 -9.26 -21.42
N TRP A 133 -2.04 -10.00 -20.50
CA TRP A 133 -1.54 -11.37 -20.72
C TRP A 133 -2.50 -12.44 -20.19
N VAL A 134 -3.36 -12.11 -19.21
CA VAL A 134 -4.39 -13.02 -18.73
C VAL A 134 -5.52 -13.16 -19.76
N THR A 135 -6.02 -14.36 -19.95
CA THR A 135 -6.95 -14.70 -21.05
C THR A 135 -8.29 -13.96 -21.00
N ASP A 136 -8.72 -13.54 -19.81
CA ASP A 136 -9.98 -12.86 -19.62
C ASP A 136 -9.83 -11.34 -19.51
N ALA A 137 -8.61 -10.78 -19.55
CA ALA A 137 -8.43 -9.32 -19.50
C ALA A 137 -9.23 -8.62 -20.61
N PRO A 138 -9.92 -7.50 -20.31
CA PRO A 138 -10.51 -6.67 -21.35
C PRO A 138 -9.45 -6.29 -22.39
N PRO A 139 -9.81 -6.13 -23.67
CA PRO A 139 -8.86 -5.72 -24.71
C PRO A 139 -8.61 -4.21 -24.61
N TRP A 140 -8.05 -3.76 -23.49
CA TRP A 140 -7.70 -2.36 -23.24
C TRP A 140 -6.41 -1.96 -23.97
N PHE A 141 -5.63 -2.92 -24.49
CA PHE A 141 -4.49 -2.71 -25.38
C PHE A 141 -4.74 -3.32 -26.76
N ASP A 142 -4.32 -2.62 -27.80
CA ASP A 142 -4.33 -3.10 -29.17
C ASP A 142 -2.93 -3.57 -29.59
N TRP A 143 -2.71 -4.88 -29.61
CA TRP A 143 -1.40 -5.44 -29.95
C TRP A 143 -0.96 -5.17 -31.39
N ASP A 144 -1.90 -5.00 -32.32
CA ASP A 144 -1.59 -4.75 -33.73
C ASP A 144 -1.12 -3.31 -33.98
N SER A 145 -1.73 -2.33 -33.30
CA SER A 145 -1.38 -0.91 -33.45
C SER A 145 -0.43 -0.39 -32.38
N GLY A 146 -0.25 -1.12 -31.27
CA GLY A 146 0.53 -0.68 -30.11
C GLY A 146 -0.12 0.45 -29.32
N LEU A 147 -1.45 0.60 -29.41
CA LEU A 147 -2.20 1.70 -28.81
C LEU A 147 -3.13 1.23 -27.69
N PHE A 148 -3.33 2.09 -26.68
CA PHE A 148 -4.35 1.90 -25.67
C PHE A 148 -5.75 2.14 -26.25
N ARG A 149 -6.67 1.21 -25.99
CA ARG A 149 -8.09 1.30 -26.32
C ARG A 149 -8.92 1.91 -25.18
N SER A 150 -8.36 1.95 -23.98
CA SER A 150 -9.05 2.38 -22.77
C SER A 150 -8.06 2.97 -21.75
N MET A 151 -8.55 3.90 -20.92
CA MET A 151 -7.87 4.35 -19.70
C MET A 151 -8.25 3.49 -18.48
N TRP A 152 -8.97 2.39 -18.71
CA TRP A 152 -9.50 1.47 -17.70
C TRP A 152 -9.08 0.05 -18.09
N LEU A 153 -8.49 -0.69 -17.16
CA LEU A 153 -7.94 -2.03 -17.42
C LEU A 153 -8.93 -3.18 -17.16
N GLY A 154 -10.04 -2.90 -16.46
CA GLY A 154 -10.94 -3.91 -15.92
C GLY A 154 -12.35 -3.38 -15.80
#